data_AF-A0A3D2KMG8-F1
#
_entry.id   AF-A0A3D2KMG8-F1
#
_cell.length_a   1.000
_cell.length_b   1.000
_cell.length_c   1.000
_cell.angle_alpha   90.00
_cell.angle_beta   90.00
_cell.angle_gamma   90.00
#
_symmetry.space_group_name_H-M   'P 1'
#
loop_
_entity.id
_entity.type
_entity.pdbx_description
1 polymer ?
#
loop_
_entity_poly.entity_id
_entity_poly.type
_entity_poly.pdbx_seq_one_letter_code
_entity_poly.pdbx_strand_id
1 'polypeptide(L)'
;MAALEEICRRLEDHVGRGDVMAFLDDDREFHLIAARAAGNSRLASAIESLRDQFLRVGIYALQRSGRMAEATAEHLKILEGLKARDIQAVRAAVTEHLRATYKEVLGAL
;
A
#
# COMPACT_ATOMS: atom_id res chain seq x y z
N MET A 1 -14.69 2.34 -4.71
CA MET A 1 -14.59 0.91 -4.36
C MET A 1 -14.08 0.10 -5.52
N ALA A 2 -14.75 0.08 -6.69
CA ALA A 2 -14.27 -0.64 -7.88
C ALA A 2 -12.78 -0.38 -8.22
N ALA A 3 -12.33 0.88 -8.19
CA ALA A 3 -10.92 1.21 -8.43
C ALA A 3 -9.93 0.59 -7.40
N LEU A 4 -10.33 0.52 -6.12
CA LEU A 4 -9.49 -0.14 -5.08
C LEU A 4 -9.51 -1.67 -5.22
N GLU A 5 -10.60 -2.25 -5.71
CA GLU A 5 -10.65 -3.70 -5.99
C GLU A 5 -9.81 -4.05 -7.21
N GLU A 6 -9.80 -3.18 -8.22
CA GLU A 6 -8.98 -3.35 -9.41
C GLU A 6 -7.49 -3.23 -9.11
N ILE A 7 -7.07 -2.21 -8.36
CA ILE A 7 -5.67 -2.05 -7.99
C ILE A 7 -5.17 -3.22 -7.14
N CYS A 8 -5.98 -3.75 -6.19
CA CYS A 8 -5.60 -4.91 -5.40
C CYS A 8 -5.39 -6.16 -6.28
N ARG A 9 -6.24 -6.39 -7.29
CA ARG A 9 -6.05 -7.49 -8.25
C ARG A 9 -4.76 -7.34 -9.06
N ARG A 10 -4.39 -6.11 -9.45
CA ARG A 10 -3.13 -5.87 -10.16
C ARG A 10 -1.92 -6.11 -9.26
N LEU A 11 -1.98 -5.69 -8.00
CA LEU A 11 -0.93 -6.00 -7.01
C LEU A 11 -0.72 -7.52 -6.86
N GLU A 12 -1.79 -8.31 -6.79
CA GLU A 12 -1.71 -9.79 -6.75
C GLU A 12 -1.04 -10.37 -8.02
N ASP A 13 -1.37 -9.84 -9.20
CA ASP A 13 -0.75 -10.25 -10.46
C ASP A 13 0.76 -9.91 -10.50
N HIS A 14 1.15 -8.72 -10.04
CA HIS A 14 2.55 -8.31 -9.95
C HIS A 14 3.34 -9.18 -8.96
N VAL A 15 2.72 -9.58 -7.84
CA VAL A 15 3.29 -10.57 -6.91
C VAL A 15 3.58 -11.88 -7.62
N GLY A 16 2.62 -12.40 -8.39
CA GLY A 16 2.79 -13.66 -9.12
C GLY A 16 3.88 -13.61 -10.20
N ARG A 17 4.10 -12.43 -10.80
CA ARG A 17 5.13 -12.21 -11.83
C ARG A 17 6.49 -11.79 -11.27
N GLY A 18 6.54 -11.38 -10.00
CA GLY A 18 7.73 -10.79 -9.40
C GLY A 18 8.10 -9.41 -9.96
N ASP A 19 7.14 -8.67 -10.53
CA ASP A 19 7.38 -7.35 -11.14
C ASP A 19 7.36 -6.24 -10.09
N VAL A 20 8.53 -5.99 -9.50
CA VAL A 20 8.69 -5.00 -8.41
C VAL A 20 8.37 -3.58 -8.86
N MET A 21 8.70 -3.21 -10.11
CA MET A 21 8.50 -1.84 -10.58
C MET A 21 7.02 -1.58 -10.82
N ALA A 22 6.33 -2.49 -11.51
CA ALA A 22 4.89 -2.37 -11.72
C ALA A 22 4.11 -2.47 -10.39
N PHE A 23 4.59 -3.30 -9.45
CA PHE A 23 4.03 -3.35 -8.10
C PHE A 23 4.13 -1.99 -7.41
N LEU A 24 5.30 -1.34 -7.43
CA LEU A 24 5.53 -0.07 -6.74
C LEU A 24 4.66 1.07 -7.30
N ASP A 25 4.42 1.08 -8.61
CA ASP A 25 3.53 2.04 -9.26
C ASP A 25 2.07 1.84 -8.84
N ASP A 26 1.57 0.60 -8.87
CA ASP A 26 0.19 0.31 -8.44
C ASP A 26 0.01 0.45 -6.91
N ASP A 27 1.04 0.18 -6.12
CA ASP A 27 1.09 0.39 -4.67
C ASP A 27 1.00 1.88 -4.33
N ARG A 28 1.68 2.75 -5.08
CA ARG A 28 1.52 4.21 -5.00
C ARG A 28 0.08 4.63 -5.31
N GLU A 29 -0.50 4.11 -6.39
CA GLU A 29 -1.86 4.47 -6.81
C GLU A 29 -2.92 3.99 -5.80
N PHE A 30 -2.75 2.81 -5.18
CA PHE A 30 -3.62 2.32 -4.11
C PHE A 30 -3.76 3.36 -2.99
N HIS A 31 -2.64 3.89 -2.48
CA HIS A 31 -2.70 4.88 -1.40
C HIS A 31 -3.29 6.21 -1.82
N LEU A 32 -3.05 6.67 -3.06
CA LEU A 32 -3.64 7.90 -3.56
C LEU A 32 -5.16 7.77 -3.69
N ILE A 33 -5.65 6.64 -4.22
CA ILE A 33 -7.10 6.37 -4.29
C ILE A 33 -7.68 6.32 -2.88
N ALA A 34 -7.04 5.62 -1.94
CA ALA A 34 -7.51 5.52 -0.56
C ALA A 34 -7.56 6.89 0.14
N ALA A 35 -6.52 7.71 0.01
CA ALA A 35 -6.45 9.04 0.61
C ALA A 35 -7.47 10.02 0.00
N ARG A 36 -7.66 9.98 -1.33
CA ARG A 36 -8.69 10.77 -2.02
C ARG A 36 -10.10 10.35 -1.62
N ALA A 37 -10.34 9.05 -1.46
CA ALA A 37 -11.62 8.53 -0.99
C ALA A 37 -11.98 9.00 0.44
N ALA A 38 -10.96 9.26 1.27
CA ALA A 38 -11.15 9.85 2.60
C ALA A 38 -11.45 11.37 2.57
N GLY A 39 -11.47 12.02 1.39
CA GLY A 39 -11.74 13.44 1.24
C GLY A 39 -10.61 14.35 1.77
N ASN A 40 -9.43 13.80 2.04
CA ASN A 40 -8.32 14.54 2.64
C ASN A 40 -7.21 14.77 1.59
N SER A 41 -7.33 15.87 0.84
CA SER A 41 -6.36 16.24 -0.19
C SER A 41 -4.96 16.51 0.37
N ARG A 42 -4.85 17.06 1.57
CA ARG A 42 -3.56 17.29 2.24
C ARG A 42 -2.85 15.97 2.55
N LEU A 43 -3.60 14.96 2.99
CA LEU A 43 -3.07 13.62 3.21
C LEU A 43 -2.57 12.99 1.91
N ALA A 44 -3.33 13.11 0.81
CA ALA A 44 -2.90 12.61 -0.48
C ALA A 44 -1.57 13.24 -0.93
N SER A 45 -1.42 14.56 -0.83
CA SER A 45 -0.17 15.25 -1.16
C SER A 45 1.00 14.86 -0.24
N ALA A 46 0.74 14.65 1.05
CA ALA A 46 1.77 14.21 1.99
C ALA A 46 2.27 12.79 1.67
N ILE A 47 1.36 11.86 1.35
CA ILE A 47 1.70 10.50 0.92
C ILE A 47 2.53 10.53 -0.36
N GLU A 48 2.12 11.33 -1.33
CA GLU A 48 2.83 11.48 -2.60
C GLU A 48 4.28 11.94 -2.39
N SER A 49 4.47 13.02 -1.62
CA SER A 49 5.80 13.56 -1.31
C SER A 49 6.68 12.56 -0.55
N LEU A 50 6.13 11.85 0.45
CA LEU A 50 6.86 10.83 1.20
C LEU A 50 7.31 9.70 0.27
N ARG A 51 6.44 9.21 -0.61
CA ARG A 51 6.79 8.12 -1.53
C ARG A 51 7.91 8.50 -2.49
N ASP A 52 7.89 9.72 -3.01
CA ASP A 52 8.96 10.21 -3.88
C ASP A 52 10.30 10.29 -3.14
N GLN A 53 10.30 10.70 -1.87
CA GLN A 53 11.52 10.76 -1.04
C GLN A 53 12.07 9.36 -0.71
N PHE A 54 11.20 8.39 -0.49
CA PHE A 54 11.58 7.03 -0.09
C PHE A 54 11.66 6.03 -1.24
N LEU A 55 11.55 6.46 -2.51
CA LEU A 55 11.50 5.57 -3.68
C LEU A 55 12.60 4.49 -3.67
N ARG A 56 13.87 4.90 -3.50
CA ARG A 56 15.01 3.96 -3.50
C ARG A 56 14.94 2.95 -2.35
N VAL A 57 14.53 3.40 -1.17
CA VAL A 57 14.40 2.54 0.01
C VAL A 57 13.22 1.58 -0.17
N GLY A 58 12.12 2.05 -0.77
CA GLY A 58 10.96 1.24 -1.13
C GLY A 58 11.30 0.11 -2.09
N ILE A 59 12.09 0.37 -3.13
CA ILE A 59 12.56 -0.67 -4.06
C ILE A 59 13.34 -1.77 -3.31
N TYR A 60 14.28 -1.40 -2.45
CA TYR A 60 15.06 -2.36 -1.68
C TYR A 60 14.18 -3.17 -0.72
N ALA A 61 13.25 -2.51 -0.01
CA ALA A 61 12.32 -3.19 0.89
C ALA A 61 11.44 -4.21 0.14
N LEU A 62 10.93 -3.87 -1.04
CA LEU A 62 10.09 -4.77 -1.84
C LEU A 62 10.86 -5.95 -2.46
N GLN A 63 12.17 -5.82 -2.65
CA GLN A 63 13.02 -6.92 -3.10
C GLN A 63 13.19 -8.03 -2.05
N ARG A 64 12.84 -7.77 -0.78
CA ARG A 64 12.81 -8.83 0.23
C ARG A 64 11.78 -9.87 -0.15
N SER A 65 12.20 -11.13 -0.18
CA SER A 65 11.32 -12.27 -0.43
C SER A 65 10.08 -12.21 0.45
N GLY A 66 8.90 -12.33 -0.18
CA GLY A 66 7.59 -12.30 0.47
C GLY A 66 6.99 -10.91 0.69
N ARG A 67 7.76 -9.82 0.61
CA ARG A 67 7.26 -8.49 1.03
C ARG A 67 6.10 -7.98 0.16
N MET A 68 6.15 -8.14 -1.16
CA MET A 68 5.05 -7.75 -2.04
C MET A 68 3.75 -8.49 -1.71
N ALA A 69 3.84 -9.78 -1.38
CA ALA A 69 2.68 -10.59 -1.00
C ALA A 69 2.10 -10.14 0.35
N GLU A 70 2.96 -9.86 1.34
CA GLU A 70 2.58 -9.33 2.64
C GLU A 70 1.87 -7.97 2.50
N ALA A 71 2.44 -7.04 1.72
CA ALA A 71 1.85 -5.72 1.46
C ALA A 71 0.48 -5.83 0.77
N THR A 72 0.35 -6.75 -0.19
CA THR A 72 -0.94 -7.01 -0.86
C THR A 72 -1.99 -7.51 0.12
N ALA A 73 -1.63 -8.43 1.02
CA ALA A 73 -2.53 -8.92 2.06
C ALA A 73 -2.94 -7.81 3.04
N GLU A 74 -2.02 -6.92 3.41
CA GLU A 74 -2.32 -5.72 4.22
C GLU A 74 -3.33 -4.80 3.51
N HIS A 75 -3.17 -4.57 2.21
CA HIS A 75 -4.09 -3.76 1.40
C HIS A 75 -5.49 -4.38 1.29
N LEU A 76 -5.58 -5.69 1.13
CA LEU A 76 -6.86 -6.41 1.10
C LEU A 76 -7.62 -6.25 2.41
N LYS A 77 -6.95 -6.36 3.57
CA LYS A 77 -7.57 -6.10 4.88
C LYS A 77 -8.13 -4.67 4.98
N ILE A 78 -7.40 -3.68 4.47
CA ILE A 78 -7.85 -2.28 4.42
C ILE A 78 -9.10 -2.17 3.54
N LEU A 79 -9.07 -2.77 2.35
CA LEU A 79 -10.20 -2.80 1.42
C LEU A 79 -11.44 -3.46 2.03
N GLU A 80 -11.29 -4.59 2.72
CA GLU A 80 -12.38 -5.29 3.41
C GLU A 80 -13.03 -4.39 4.47
N GLY A 81 -12.22 -3.74 5.31
CA GLY A 81 -12.73 -2.77 6.29
C GLY A 81 -13.48 -1.60 5.62
N LEU A 82 -12.97 -1.09 4.50
CA LEU A 82 -13.62 -0.02 3.73
C LEU A 82 -14.97 -0.49 3.15
N LYS A 83 -15.04 -1.71 2.60
CA LYS A 83 -16.27 -2.30 2.05
C LYS A 83 -17.32 -2.52 3.12
N ALA A 84 -16.90 -2.99 4.31
CA ALA A 84 -17.76 -3.15 5.47
C ALA A 84 -18.18 -1.82 6.11
N ARG A 85 -17.54 -0.69 5.73
CA ARG A 85 -17.67 0.62 6.38
C ARG A 85 -17.33 0.56 7.88
N ASP A 86 -16.44 -0.34 8.27
CA ASP A 86 -15.98 -0.51 9.64
C ASP A 86 -14.72 0.34 9.87
N ILE A 87 -14.93 1.50 10.49
CA ILE A 87 -13.85 2.45 10.78
C ILE A 87 -12.79 1.84 11.73
N GLN A 88 -13.20 0.97 12.67
CA GLN A 88 -12.25 0.35 13.60
C GLN A 88 -11.39 -0.68 12.88
N ALA A 89 -11.98 -1.50 12.02
CA ALA A 89 -11.25 -2.45 11.18
C ALA A 89 -10.27 -1.74 10.24
N VAL A 90 -10.71 -0.67 9.56
CA VAL A 90 -9.82 0.13 8.68
C VAL A 90 -8.66 0.72 9.48
N ARG A 91 -8.94 1.32 10.64
CA ARG A 91 -7.90 1.91 11.49
C ARG A 91 -6.88 0.86 11.94
N ALA A 92 -7.34 -0.32 12.36
CA ALA A 92 -6.47 -1.40 12.77
C ALA A 92 -5.58 -1.88 11.62
N ALA A 93 -6.17 -2.13 10.44
CA ALA A 93 -5.46 -2.59 9.24
C ALA A 93 -4.43 -1.56 8.74
N VAL A 94 -4.79 -0.27 8.67
CA VAL A 94 -3.84 0.80 8.30
C VAL A 94 -2.70 0.90 9.31
N THR A 95 -3.00 0.77 10.61
CA THR A 95 -1.95 0.82 11.66
C THR A 95 -0.99 -0.36 11.54
N GLU A 96 -1.51 -1.56 11.26
CA GLU A 96 -0.71 -2.76 11.02
C GLU A 96 0.20 -2.58 9.80
N HIS A 97 -0.38 -2.13 8.67
CA HIS A 97 0.36 -1.83 7.44
C HIS A 97 1.50 -0.81 7.67
N LEU A 98 1.22 0.31 8.35
CA LEU A 98 2.23 1.33 8.63
C LEU A 98 3.37 0.80 9.50
N ARG A 99 3.08 -0.06 10.49
CA ARG A 99 4.12 -0.70 11.32
C ARG A 99 4.98 -1.66 10.51
N ALA A 100 4.36 -2.48 9.65
CA ALA A 100 5.08 -3.37 8.75
C ALA A 100 5.99 -2.55 7.82
N THR A 101 5.43 -1.58 7.09
CA THR A 101 6.18 -0.68 6.20
C THR A 101 7.34 0.03 6.92
N TYR A 102 7.13 0.56 8.13
CA TYR A 102 8.18 1.19 8.92
C TYR A 102 9.35 0.24 9.23
N LYS A 103 9.05 -1.00 9.64
CA LYS A 103 10.05 -2.02 9.92
C LYS A 103 10.90 -2.34 8.68
N GLU A 104 10.26 -2.45 7.52
CA GLU A 104 10.92 -2.78 6.26
C GLU A 104 11.79 -1.63 5.75
N VAL A 105 11.30 -0.39 5.85
CA VAL A 105 12.06 0.81 5.51
C VAL A 105 13.30 0.96 6.40
N LEU A 106 13.19 0.70 7.71
CA LEU A 106 14.35 0.73 8.62
C LEU A 106 15.35 -0.39 8.34
N GLY A 107 14.88 -1.60 8.02
CA GLY A 107 15.75 -2.72 7.68
C GLY A 107 16.47 -2.54 6.33
N ALA A 108 16.03 -1.57 5.53
CA ALA A 108 16.59 -1.21 4.24
C ALA A 108 17.62 -0.06 4.30
N LEU A 109 17.81 0.55 5.48
CA LEU A 109 18.85 1.55 5.77
C LEU A 109 20.10 0.89 6.33
#